data_AF-A0A7J4SSS3-F1
#
_entry.id   AF-A0A7J4SSS3-F1
#
_cell.length_a   1.000
_cell.length_b   1.000
_cell.length_c   1.000
_cell.angle_alpha   90.00
_cell.angle_beta   90.00
_cell.angle_gamma   90.00
#
_symmetry.space_group_name_H-M   'P 1'
#
loop_
_entity.id
_entity.type
_entity.pdbx_description
1 polymer ?
#
loop_
_entity_poly.entity_id
_entity_poly.type
_entity_poly.pdbx_seq_one_letter_code
_entity_poly.pdbx_strand_id
1 'polypeptide(L)'
;MSIELEIRMDENVSSVQWVTQVCVNSGVCYPPEYNDMNQQNGTWASGVEIEADASYVNWRFDIQHANNSTSERIPPLGWGWKIWSTCWFDGDSWGGVDFPVEIGMENCVSVLDDGSEPSNGMLSVPYGGALLAIMSLGTAALMPRRV
;
A
#
# COMPACT_ATOMS: atom_id res chain seq x y z
N MET A 1 3.21 13.93 -16.89
CA MET A 1 2.60 12.90 -17.78
C MET A 1 1.16 12.75 -17.34
N SER A 2 0.20 12.45 -18.20
CA SER A 2 -1.19 12.21 -17.76
C SER A 2 -1.64 10.79 -18.09
N ILE A 3 -2.47 10.22 -17.22
CA ILE A 3 -3.17 8.97 -17.45
C ILE A 3 -4.65 9.31 -17.53
N GLU A 4 -5.26 9.00 -18.66
CA GLU A 4 -6.71 9.11 -18.86
C GLU A 4 -7.31 7.72 -18.90
N LEU A 5 -8.44 7.56 -18.20
CA LEU A 5 -9.10 6.28 -18.08
C LEU A 5 -10.60 6.45 -18.33
N GLU A 6 -11.12 5.56 -19.16
CA GLU A 6 -12.53 5.46 -19.51
C GLU A 6 -13.02 4.05 -19.18
N ILE A 7 -14.10 3.95 -18.39
CA ILE A 7 -14.74 2.68 -18.05
C ILE A 7 -16.23 2.74 -18.32
N ARG A 8 -16.78 1.60 -18.73
CA ARG A 8 -18.22 1.42 -18.92
C ARG A 8 -18.75 0.61 -17.74
N MET A 9 -19.83 1.08 -17.16
CA MET A 9 -20.50 0.44 -16.04
C MET A 9 -21.94 0.13 -16.44
N ASP A 10 -22.51 -0.94 -15.87
CA ASP A 10 -23.93 -1.25 -15.99
C ASP A 10 -24.79 -0.28 -15.16
N GLU A 11 -26.12 -0.40 -15.28
CA GLU A 11 -27.07 0.50 -14.63
C GLU A 11 -27.04 0.40 -13.09
N ASN A 12 -27.29 1.54 -12.41
CA ASN A 12 -27.37 1.76 -10.95
C ASN A 12 -26.10 2.24 -10.20
N VAL A 13 -25.08 2.72 -10.91
CA VAL A 13 -23.94 3.43 -10.30
C VAL A 13 -24.27 4.92 -10.10
N SER A 14 -24.08 5.43 -8.88
CA SER A 14 -24.32 6.84 -8.53
C SER A 14 -23.04 7.69 -8.52
N SER A 15 -21.90 7.08 -8.19
CA SER A 15 -20.59 7.73 -8.23
C SER A 15 -19.49 6.69 -8.44
N VAL A 16 -18.41 7.09 -9.11
CA VAL A 16 -17.18 6.32 -9.20
C VAL A 16 -16.02 7.21 -8.82
N GLN A 17 -15.20 6.72 -7.90
CA GLN A 17 -13.97 7.37 -7.49
C GLN A 17 -12.78 6.51 -7.91
N TRP A 18 -11.86 7.10 -8.66
CA TRP A 18 -10.59 6.50 -9.05
C TRP A 18 -9.52 6.92 -8.06
N VAL A 19 -9.11 5.98 -7.21
CA VAL A 19 -8.09 6.22 -6.20
C VAL A 19 -6.73 5.80 -6.76
N THR A 20 -5.78 6.71 -6.77
CA THR A 20 -4.43 6.50 -7.31
C THR A 20 -3.37 6.77 -6.26
N GLN A 21 -2.28 6.04 -6.31
CA GLN A 21 -1.13 6.25 -5.43
C GLN A 21 0.16 6.17 -6.24
N VAL A 22 0.95 7.24 -6.19
CA VAL A 22 2.22 7.33 -6.89
C VAL A 22 3.35 6.83 -6.00
N CYS A 23 4.19 5.95 -6.53
CA CYS A 23 5.37 5.44 -5.86
C CYS A 23 6.61 5.62 -6.74
N VAL A 24 7.74 5.93 -6.11
CA VAL A 24 9.03 6.20 -6.76
C VAL A 24 10.08 5.14 -6.38
N ASN A 25 11.18 5.07 -7.14
CA ASN A 25 12.16 3.97 -7.05
C ASN A 25 12.89 3.88 -5.70
N SER A 26 12.87 4.93 -4.88
CA SER A 26 13.43 4.92 -3.53
C SER A 26 12.61 4.08 -2.53
N GLY A 27 11.42 3.61 -2.92
CA GLY A 27 10.49 2.92 -2.02
C GLY A 27 9.51 3.87 -1.33
N VAL A 28 9.58 5.17 -1.63
CA VAL A 28 8.61 6.19 -1.20
C VAL A 28 7.32 6.04 -2.02
N CYS A 29 6.18 6.06 -1.32
CA CYS A 29 4.85 6.11 -1.90
C CYS A 29 4.12 7.29 -1.26
N TYR A 30 3.64 8.20 -2.10
CA TYR A 30 2.91 9.37 -1.64
C TYR A 30 1.50 8.99 -1.14
N PRO A 31 0.83 9.90 -0.41
CA PRO A 31 -0.56 9.71 -0.02
C PRO A 31 -1.45 9.38 -1.24
N PRO A 32 -2.46 8.50 -1.10
CA PRO A 32 -3.42 8.27 -2.16
C PRO A 32 -4.22 9.52 -2.49
N GLU A 33 -4.48 9.72 -3.79
CA GLU A 33 -5.37 10.74 -4.32
C GLU A 33 -6.70 10.14 -4.73
N TYR A 34 -7.79 10.85 -4.42
CA TYR A 34 -9.16 10.41 -4.65
C TYR A 34 -9.76 11.25 -5.77
N ASN A 35 -9.88 10.66 -6.96
CA ASN A 35 -10.30 11.37 -8.16
C ASN A 35 -11.73 10.99 -8.52
N ASP A 36 -12.66 11.93 -8.41
CA ASP A 36 -14.03 11.69 -8.86
C ASP A 36 -14.09 11.57 -10.38
N MET A 37 -14.83 10.58 -10.87
CA MET A 37 -14.99 10.36 -12.31
C MET A 37 -16.23 11.08 -12.85
N ASN A 38 -16.13 11.59 -14.07
CA ASN A 38 -17.24 12.25 -14.75
C ASN A 38 -18.07 11.22 -15.53
N GLN A 39 -19.38 11.18 -15.26
CA GLN A 39 -20.30 10.33 -15.99
C GLN A 39 -20.75 10.98 -17.30
N GLN A 40 -20.66 10.24 -18.40
CA GLN A 40 -21.18 10.60 -19.71
C GLN A 40 -21.84 9.37 -20.37
N ASN A 41 -23.16 9.34 -20.44
CA ASN A 41 -23.93 8.31 -21.17
C ASN A 41 -23.57 6.84 -20.81
N GLY A 42 -23.40 6.53 -19.52
CA GLY A 42 -23.05 5.18 -19.05
C GLY A 42 -21.55 4.86 -19.05
N THR A 43 -20.74 5.81 -19.52
CA THR A 43 -19.28 5.79 -19.40
C THR A 43 -18.85 6.70 -18.25
N TRP A 44 -17.83 6.31 -17.51
CA TRP A 44 -17.15 7.13 -16.50
C TRP A 44 -15.72 7.40 -16.96
N ALA A 45 -15.32 8.67 -16.95
CA ALA A 45 -14.00 9.09 -17.39
C ALA A 45 -13.33 10.03 -16.39
N SER A 46 -12.02 9.85 -16.19
CA SER A 46 -11.19 10.77 -15.39
C SER A 46 -9.74 10.74 -15.87
N GLY A 47 -9.00 11.78 -15.50
CA GLY A 47 -7.59 11.94 -15.81
C GLY A 47 -6.81 12.33 -14.57
N VAL A 48 -5.63 11.75 -14.40
CA VAL A 48 -4.71 12.08 -13.31
C VAL A 48 -3.37 12.50 -13.90
N GLU A 49 -2.82 13.58 -13.36
CA GLU A 49 -1.46 14.03 -13.67
C GLU A 49 -0.47 13.27 -12.79
N ILE A 50 0.55 12.69 -13.42
CA ILE A 50 1.60 11.93 -12.77
C ILE A 50 2.92 12.64 -12.93
N GLU A 51 3.61 12.81 -11.80
CA GLU A 51 4.96 13.34 -11.70
C GLU A 51 5.97 12.49 -12.49
N ALA A 52 7.00 13.15 -13.03
CA ALA A 52 7.92 12.52 -13.97
C ALA A 52 8.83 11.45 -13.36
N ASP A 53 8.95 11.41 -12.03
CA ASP A 53 9.78 10.47 -11.28
C ASP A 53 9.01 9.24 -10.77
N ALA A 54 7.72 9.12 -11.09
CA ALA A 54 6.90 7.97 -10.75
C ALA A 54 7.46 6.68 -11.36
N SER A 55 7.69 5.69 -10.50
CA SER A 55 8.09 4.34 -10.92
C SER A 55 6.91 3.48 -11.27
N TYR A 56 5.84 3.59 -10.49
CA TYR A 56 4.57 2.93 -10.76
C TYR A 56 3.44 3.69 -10.09
N VAL A 57 2.24 3.50 -10.63
CA VAL A 57 0.99 3.99 -10.05
C VAL A 57 0.20 2.78 -9.61
N ASN A 58 -0.06 2.69 -8.31
CA ASN A 58 -1.03 1.75 -7.79
C ASN A 58 -2.42 2.40 -7.96
N TRP A 59 -3.48 1.61 -8.15
CA TRP A 59 -4.83 2.17 -8.27
C TRP A 59 -5.94 1.23 -7.77
N ARG A 60 -7.11 1.80 -7.48
CA ARG A 60 -8.39 1.09 -7.30
C ARG A 60 -9.57 1.98 -7.71
N PHE A 61 -10.75 1.39 -7.88
CA PHE A 61 -12.02 2.08 -7.96
C PHE A 61 -12.83 1.85 -6.70
N ASP A 62 -13.38 2.93 -6.15
CA ASP A 62 -14.43 2.87 -5.13
C ASP A 62 -15.75 3.29 -5.82
N ILE A 63 -16.67 2.35 -5.97
CA ILE A 63 -17.91 2.48 -6.75
C ILE A 63 -19.08 2.59 -5.80
N GLN A 64 -19.83 3.68 -5.89
CA GLN A 64 -21.07 3.86 -5.14
C GLN A 64 -22.26 3.44 -5.99
N HIS A 65 -23.07 2.53 -5.48
CA HIS A 65 -24.34 2.13 -6.09
C HIS A 65 -25.49 2.95 -5.50
N ALA A 66 -26.48 3.31 -6.32
CA ALA A 66 -27.58 4.22 -5.94
C ALA A 66 -28.42 3.72 -4.74
N ASN A 67 -28.52 2.40 -4.55
CA ASN A 67 -29.34 1.77 -3.51
C ASN A 67 -28.52 1.10 -2.40
N ASN A 68 -27.19 1.26 -2.41
CA ASN A 68 -26.31 0.70 -1.39
C ASN A 68 -25.68 1.84 -0.61
N SER A 69 -25.50 1.68 0.70
CA SER A 69 -24.74 2.63 1.52
C SER A 69 -23.23 2.38 1.46
N THR A 70 -22.82 1.20 1.01
CA THR A 70 -21.43 0.76 0.99
C THR A 70 -20.86 0.84 -0.41
N SER A 71 -19.67 1.45 -0.53
CA SER A 71 -18.90 1.47 -1.78
C SER A 71 -18.31 0.09 -2.07
N GLU A 72 -18.45 -0.37 -3.31
CA GLU A 72 -17.77 -1.55 -3.82
C GLU A 72 -16.37 -1.20 -4.29
N ARG A 73 -15.38 -2.01 -3.93
CA ARG A 73 -13.99 -1.80 -4.32
C ARG A 73 -13.58 -2.72 -5.46
N ILE A 74 -12.98 -2.17 -6.51
CA ILE A 74 -12.43 -2.94 -7.63
C ILE A 74 -10.98 -2.52 -7.92
N PRO A 75 -10.01 -3.46 -7.86
CA PRO A 75 -10.15 -4.82 -7.35
C PRO A 75 -10.34 -4.84 -5.82
N PRO A 76 -11.08 -5.80 -5.23
CA PRO A 76 -11.42 -5.79 -3.80
C PRO A 76 -10.21 -5.74 -2.86
N LEU A 77 -9.15 -6.47 -3.20
CA LEU A 77 -7.92 -6.57 -2.40
C LEU A 77 -6.67 -6.09 -3.13
N GLY A 78 -6.70 -5.89 -4.46
CA GLY A 78 -5.53 -5.61 -5.28
C GLY A 78 -5.42 -6.53 -6.51
N TRP A 79 -4.31 -6.46 -7.23
CA TRP A 79 -4.10 -7.18 -8.49
C TRP A 79 -2.86 -8.07 -8.43
N GLY A 80 -3.04 -9.37 -8.71
CA GLY A 80 -1.96 -10.35 -8.71
C GLY A 80 -1.33 -10.54 -7.32
N TRP A 81 -0.03 -10.24 -7.21
CA TRP A 81 0.73 -10.31 -5.95
C TRP A 81 0.81 -8.96 -5.21
N LYS A 82 0.10 -7.93 -5.69
CA LYS A 82 0.03 -6.62 -5.03
C LYS A 82 -1.32 -6.45 -4.36
N ILE A 83 -1.28 -6.15 -3.06
CA ILE A 83 -2.46 -5.78 -2.27
C ILE A 83 -2.59 -4.26 -2.32
N TRP A 84 -3.81 -3.76 -2.46
CA TRP A 84 -4.09 -2.34 -2.33
C TRP A 84 -4.18 -1.95 -0.86
N SER A 85 -3.52 -0.85 -0.48
CA SER A 85 -3.67 -0.21 0.83
C SER A 85 -3.66 1.31 0.67
N THR A 86 -4.22 2.02 1.65
CA THR A 86 -3.99 3.47 1.76
C THR A 86 -2.75 3.78 2.57
N CYS A 87 -1.94 2.76 2.93
CA CYS A 87 -0.69 2.96 3.62
C CYS A 87 0.33 3.64 2.71
N TRP A 88 1.01 4.64 3.24
CA TRP A 88 1.99 5.41 2.49
C TRP A 88 3.13 5.88 3.38
N PHE A 89 4.27 6.13 2.75
CA PHE A 89 5.46 6.72 3.38
C PHE A 89 6.08 7.68 2.37
N ASP A 90 6.08 8.97 2.69
CA ASP A 90 6.52 10.04 1.79
C ASP A 90 8.05 10.32 1.86
N GLY A 91 8.77 9.60 2.73
CA GLY A 91 10.18 9.84 3.01
C GLY A 91 10.44 10.40 4.40
N ASP A 92 9.42 11.03 5.01
CA ASP A 92 9.50 11.66 6.32
C ASP A 92 8.44 11.10 7.30
N SER A 93 7.24 10.81 6.80
CA SER A 93 6.08 10.46 7.60
C SER A 93 5.32 9.25 7.03
N TRP A 94 4.72 8.49 7.95
CA TRP A 94 3.84 7.37 7.62
C TRP A 94 2.38 7.79 7.80
N GLY A 95 1.50 7.29 6.94
CA GLY A 95 0.07 7.51 7.05
C GLY A 95 -0.76 6.42 6.38
N GLY A 96 -2.08 6.59 6.44
CA GLY A 96 -3.06 5.63 5.93
C GLY A 96 -3.81 4.89 7.02
N VAL A 97 -4.96 4.35 6.67
CA VAL A 97 -5.89 3.66 7.60
C VAL A 97 -6.48 2.39 7.02
N ASP A 98 -6.23 2.11 5.74
CA ASP A 98 -6.88 1.06 4.98
C ASP A 98 -5.84 0.00 4.63
N PHE A 99 -5.83 -1.04 5.45
CA PHE A 99 -5.22 -2.32 5.15
C PHE A 99 -6.34 -3.36 5.32
N PRO A 100 -6.41 -4.43 4.51
CA PRO A 100 -7.50 -5.38 4.63
C PRO A 100 -7.54 -5.93 6.07
N VAL A 101 -8.66 -5.70 6.77
CA VAL A 101 -8.88 -6.23 8.14
C VAL A 101 -8.77 -7.76 8.16
N GLU A 102 -8.99 -8.41 7.01
CA GLU A 102 -8.84 -9.85 6.82
C GLU A 102 -7.41 -10.39 7.08
N ILE A 103 -6.40 -9.52 7.13
CA ILE A 103 -5.01 -9.88 7.45
C ILE A 103 -4.53 -9.34 8.81
N GLY A 104 -5.45 -8.86 9.66
CA GLY A 104 -5.20 -8.64 11.09
C GLY A 104 -4.28 -7.46 11.45
N MET A 105 -4.11 -6.49 10.55
CA MET A 105 -3.32 -5.28 10.81
C MET A 105 -4.24 -4.05 10.78
N GLU A 106 -4.36 -3.37 11.92
CA GLU A 106 -5.34 -2.28 12.11
C GLU A 106 -4.80 -0.91 11.70
N ASN A 107 -3.49 -0.78 11.47
CA ASN A 107 -2.89 0.49 11.09
C ASN A 107 -1.58 0.30 10.29
N CYS A 108 -1.23 1.29 9.47
CA CYS A 108 -0.03 1.27 8.63
C CYS A 108 1.28 1.35 9.43
N VAL A 109 1.21 1.73 10.72
CA VAL A 109 2.35 2.06 11.59
C VAL A 109 2.59 1.02 12.71
N SER A 110 1.75 0.00 12.87
CA SER A 110 1.77 -0.85 14.07
C SER A 110 2.96 -1.83 14.16
N VAL A 111 3.97 -1.73 13.31
CA VAL A 111 5.16 -2.62 13.32
C VAL A 111 6.44 -1.89 13.76
N LEU A 112 6.44 -0.54 13.87
CA LEU A 112 7.65 0.22 14.22
C LEU A 112 7.59 0.89 15.60
N ASP A 113 6.44 0.90 16.27
CA ASP A 113 6.25 1.60 17.55
C ASP A 113 5.77 0.67 18.67
N ASP A 114 6.32 -0.54 18.73
CA ASP A 114 6.42 -1.21 20.02
C ASP A 114 7.81 -0.91 20.57
N GLY A 115 7.87 -0.07 21.60
CA GLY A 115 9.09 0.24 22.35
C GLY A 115 9.65 -0.96 23.12
N SER A 116 9.55 -2.16 22.55
CA SER A 116 10.17 -3.37 23.04
C SER A 116 11.59 -3.48 22.46
N GLU A 117 12.54 -3.59 23.37
CA GLU A 117 13.97 -3.85 23.15
C GLU A 117 14.21 -4.86 22.00
N PRO A 118 15.32 -4.74 21.25
CA PRO A 118 15.58 -5.55 20.07
C PRO A 118 15.77 -7.00 20.49
N SER A 119 14.69 -7.77 20.43
CA SER A 119 14.73 -9.20 20.69
C SER A 119 15.34 -9.85 19.45
N ASN A 120 16.54 -10.39 19.68
CA ASN A 120 17.33 -11.13 18.72
C ASN A 120 16.48 -12.09 17.88
N GLY A 121 16.52 -11.87 16.56
CA GLY A 121 16.29 -12.90 15.55
C GLY A 121 14.84 -13.28 15.33
N MET A 122 14.24 -12.72 14.27
CA MET A 122 13.75 -13.47 13.10
C MET A 122 12.78 -12.57 12.33
N LEU A 123 13.28 -11.92 11.27
CA LEU A 123 12.45 -11.13 10.35
C LEU A 123 11.59 -12.09 9.53
N SER A 124 10.36 -12.38 9.97
CA SER A 124 9.40 -13.12 9.16
C SER A 124 8.67 -12.15 8.22
N VAL A 125 9.18 -12.02 7.00
CA VAL A 125 8.40 -11.44 5.91
C VAL A 125 7.26 -12.44 5.59
N PRO A 126 5.98 -12.04 5.50
CA PRO A 126 4.87 -12.96 5.33
C PRO A 126 4.76 -13.57 3.92
N TYR A 127 5.74 -13.35 3.04
CA TYR A 127 5.83 -14.06 1.77
C TYR A 127 6.81 -15.21 1.91
N GLY A 128 6.27 -16.43 1.77
CA GLY A 128 7.03 -17.67 1.86
C GLY A 128 8.27 -17.67 0.96
N GLY A 129 9.42 -17.95 1.58
CA GLY A 129 10.62 -18.41 0.91
C GLY A 129 11.74 -17.39 0.76
N ALA A 130 12.40 -17.00 1.86
CA ALA A 130 13.86 -16.94 1.99
C ALA A 130 14.24 -16.36 3.37
N LEU A 131 14.78 -17.20 4.26
CA LEU A 131 15.44 -16.74 5.48
C LEU A 131 16.83 -16.23 5.13
N LEU A 132 17.03 -14.91 5.11
CA LEU A 132 18.37 -14.32 5.07
C LEU A 132 18.98 -14.34 6.48
N ALA A 133 19.78 -15.36 6.77
CA ALA A 133 20.59 -15.40 7.98
C ALA A 133 21.88 -14.58 7.77
N ILE A 134 21.95 -13.39 8.36
CA ILE A 134 23.22 -12.65 8.46
C ILE A 134 23.94 -13.16 9.71
N MET A 135 24.88 -14.08 9.53
CA MET A 135 25.87 -14.41 10.57
C MET A 135 27.02 -13.42 10.51
N SER A 136 27.30 -12.71 11.61
CA SER A 136 28.67 -12.53 12.15
C SER A 136 28.71 -11.57 13.34
N LEU A 137 29.57 -11.94 14.31
CA LEU A 137 30.30 -11.19 15.35
C LEU A 137 30.29 -12.08 16.61
N GLY A 138 31.32 -12.89 16.93
CA GLY A 138 32.72 -12.54 17.12
C GLY A 138 33.04 -12.60 18.62
N THR A 139 33.08 -13.79 19.24
CA THR A 139 33.45 -13.94 20.66
C THR A 139 34.97 -13.99 20.81
N ALA A 140 35.56 -12.87 21.21
CA ALA A 140 36.93 -12.82 21.68
C ALA A 140 36.98 -12.08 23.03
N ALA A 141 37.08 -12.83 24.14
CA ALA A 141 37.89 -12.48 25.32
C ALA A 141 37.53 -13.40 26.50
N LEU A 142 38.53 -14.16 26.97
CA LEU A 142 38.97 -14.32 28.37
C LEU A 142 39.59 -15.71 28.59
N MET A 143 40.91 -15.82 28.37
CA MET A 143 41.72 -16.86 29.03
C MET A 143 42.45 -16.21 30.21
N PRO A 144 42.36 -16.75 31.44
CA PRO A 144 43.10 -16.24 32.59
C PRO A 144 44.60 -16.58 32.49
N ARG A 145 45.41 -15.58 32.81
CA ARG A 145 46.88 -15.62 32.85
C ARG A 145 47.35 -16.52 34.01
N ARG A 146 48.11 -17.58 33.72
CA ARG A 146 48.83 -18.35 34.76
C ARG A 146 50.00 -17.52 35.30
N VAL A 147 50.16 -17.49 36.63
CA VAL A 147 51.43 -17.27 37.33
C VAL A 147 51.79 -18.58 38.01
#